data_AF-A0A7C1JMD5-F1
#
_entry.id   AF-A0A7C1JMD5-F1
#
_cell.length_a   1.000
_cell.length_b   1.000
_cell.length_c   1.000
_cell.angle_alpha   90.00
_cell.angle_beta   90.00
_cell.angle_gamma   90.00
#
_symmetry.space_group_name_H-M   'P 1'
#
loop_
_entity.id
_entity.type
_entity.pdbx_description
1 polymer ?
#
loop_
_entity_poly.entity_id
_entity_poly.type
_entity_poly.pdbx_seq_one_letter_code
_entity_poly.pdbx_strand_id
1 'polypeptide(L)'
;MGRRLKRVRRAQGPALEFIAPNPRQRQPPKVSANAPSPPPRGGRRGTRPGEGEDITGCFGLRWRTAARQRSPKHRLRMTSPPGGHVVPAWGRSRGWGHYSTSRPTRPLTGDRGSSEGRRPQKARLHPFLRVPAPRRRGGARRRRFRRERQLSNPANAATIPAHAPAAGRTDPGEIPMPHLLGLDVGTTNTKAVVYDLEGRVCAEASAATPLREEGPGLATRDPEAVYETATGVIRRAAAQVRPAEVLGLSISSMGESGAPLDARGQPVFPIIAWYDRRTLAYRQWWQSYFGDDRLFAICGLQPGHIFSLNKIMWLRDHEPAAYQRLKLWLSVSDYIAYRLCGVPAMSYPQACRTMAFDLRTLGWSAEVLAAAGVSPEVFPRPVPSGQALGTLRPEAAEACGLPRSTVVAAGGHDHICAAVAAAVTQPGPVLDSVGTTEAAMAVIEHPRTEPAVRALGLSCGAHAVPGRYYLIGGLLGIGPLVSWLVETLFELPAGAEGYMALTEAARESPPGARGLYMLPFLAGAGSPEQDPRATGALLGLRLHHTRGDIARAALEGVCYELRRLL
;
A
#
# COMPACT_ATOMS: atom_id res chain seq x y z
N MET A 1 -8.62 3.57 60.49
CA MET A 1 -7.86 3.08 59.32
C MET A 1 -8.85 2.36 58.40
N GLY A 2 -8.84 2.58 57.07
CA GLY A 2 -9.81 1.97 56.10
C GLY A 2 -11.02 2.85 55.76
N ARG A 3 -10.88 3.80 54.82
CA ARG A 3 -11.28 3.71 53.39
C ARG A 3 -12.80 3.65 53.11
N ARG A 4 -13.39 4.80 52.76
CA ARG A 4 -14.68 4.91 52.01
C ARG A 4 -14.40 5.10 50.52
N LEU A 5 -15.16 4.39 49.67
CA LEU A 5 -15.15 4.53 48.21
C LEU A 5 -15.77 5.88 47.78
N LYS A 6 -15.16 6.57 46.81
CA LYS A 6 -15.80 7.68 46.06
C LYS A 6 -16.11 7.24 44.63
N ARG A 7 -17.37 7.39 44.22
CA ARG A 7 -17.80 7.23 42.82
C ARG A 7 -17.29 8.41 41.99
N VAL A 8 -16.75 8.15 40.80
CA VAL A 8 -16.48 9.18 39.77
C VAL A 8 -17.69 9.26 38.84
N ARG A 9 -18.25 10.45 38.65
CA ARG A 9 -19.30 10.71 37.64
C ARG A 9 -18.65 10.87 36.26
N ARG A 10 -19.17 10.19 35.23
CA ARG A 10 -18.90 10.55 33.83
C ARG A 10 -19.68 11.83 33.49
N ALA A 11 -19.00 12.83 32.94
CA ALA A 11 -19.66 13.96 32.28
C ALA A 11 -19.85 13.62 30.79
N GLN A 12 -20.99 13.99 30.23
CA GLN A 12 -21.25 13.96 28.79
C GLN A 12 -20.78 15.31 28.20
N GLY A 13 -19.97 15.27 27.15
CA GLY A 13 -19.64 16.45 26.35
C GLY A 13 -20.68 16.66 25.24
N PRO A 14 -20.97 17.91 24.83
CA PRO A 14 -21.92 18.20 23.76
C PRO A 14 -21.30 17.91 22.38
N ALA A 15 -22.14 17.55 21.42
CA ALA A 15 -21.79 17.60 20.00
C ALA A 15 -21.71 19.07 19.55
N LEU A 16 -20.79 19.40 18.66
CA LEU A 16 -20.67 20.72 18.04
C LEU A 16 -20.68 20.61 16.51
N GLU A 17 -21.46 21.48 15.89
CA GLU A 17 -21.58 21.60 14.44
C GLU A 17 -20.38 22.35 13.85
N PHE A 18 -19.95 21.95 12.65
CA PHE A 18 -18.91 22.66 11.90
C PHE A 18 -19.46 23.97 11.32
N ILE A 19 -19.12 25.10 11.92
CA ILE A 19 -19.35 26.43 11.32
C ILE A 19 -18.20 26.74 10.35
N ALA A 20 -18.49 26.72 9.05
CA ALA A 20 -17.55 27.17 8.03
C ALA A 20 -17.37 28.72 8.07
N PRO A 21 -16.16 29.26 7.82
CA PRO A 21 -15.95 30.71 7.80
C PRO A 21 -16.62 31.37 6.58
N ASN A 22 -17.41 32.42 6.81
CA ASN A 22 -18.04 33.21 5.76
C ASN A 22 -17.01 34.15 5.06
N PRO A 23 -16.76 34.01 3.74
CA PRO A 23 -15.63 34.68 3.08
C PRO A 23 -15.97 36.09 2.57
N ARG A 24 -16.45 37.00 3.45
CA ARG A 24 -16.59 38.44 3.12
C ARG A 24 -16.36 39.33 4.33
N GLN A 25 -15.16 39.94 4.43
CA GLN A 25 -14.92 41.35 4.79
C GLN A 25 -13.43 41.62 5.05
N ARG A 26 -12.74 42.20 4.06
CA ARG A 26 -11.63 43.15 4.28
C ARG A 26 -11.65 44.19 3.17
N GLN A 27 -11.93 45.45 3.52
CA GLN A 27 -11.61 46.62 2.71
C GLN A 27 -11.01 47.71 3.61
N PRO A 28 -10.15 48.60 3.06
CA PRO A 28 -9.25 49.48 3.82
C PRO A 28 -9.96 50.76 4.37
N PRO A 29 -9.28 51.60 5.18
CA PRO A 29 -9.94 52.65 5.97
C PRO A 29 -10.39 53.89 5.19
N LYS A 30 -11.17 54.72 5.90
CA LYS A 30 -12.09 55.76 5.41
C LYS A 30 -11.44 57.03 4.84
N VAL A 31 -12.19 57.68 3.93
CA VAL A 31 -12.19 59.14 3.71
C VAL A 31 -13.62 59.67 3.93
N SER A 32 -13.77 60.93 4.36
CA SER A 32 -15.02 61.54 4.86
C SER A 32 -15.84 62.30 3.82
N ALA A 33 -17.19 62.31 3.96
CA ALA A 33 -18.01 63.54 4.07
C ALA A 33 -19.54 63.29 4.11
N ASN A 34 -20.22 63.93 5.08
CA ASN A 34 -21.59 64.46 5.11
C ASN A 34 -22.87 63.59 4.82
N ALA A 35 -23.97 64.05 5.41
CA ALA A 35 -25.29 63.41 5.59
C ALA A 35 -26.34 63.86 4.52
N PRO A 36 -27.68 63.57 4.57
CA PRO A 36 -28.49 62.82 5.58
C PRO A 36 -29.54 61.81 5.04
N SER A 37 -30.22 61.09 5.96
CA SER A 37 -31.36 60.16 5.72
C SER A 37 -32.71 60.89 5.53
N PRO A 38 -33.77 60.28 4.94
CA PRO A 38 -34.81 59.56 5.72
C PRO A 38 -35.49 58.36 4.95
N PRO A 39 -36.77 57.93 5.17
CA PRO A 39 -37.19 56.84 6.09
C PRO A 39 -38.01 55.69 5.41
N PRO A 40 -38.53 54.66 6.14
CA PRO A 40 -38.97 53.37 5.55
C PRO A 40 -40.50 53.15 5.37
N ARG A 41 -40.87 52.03 4.72
CA ARG A 41 -42.20 51.36 4.70
C ARG A 41 -41.92 49.84 4.81
N GLY A 42 -42.48 49.04 5.72
CA GLY A 42 -43.91 48.66 5.90
C GLY A 42 -44.22 47.39 5.06
N GLY A 43 -44.80 46.28 5.52
CA GLY A 43 -45.33 45.87 6.84
C GLY A 43 -46.73 45.22 6.74
N ARG A 44 -46.86 43.88 6.94
CA ARG A 44 -48.08 43.03 7.15
C ARG A 44 -47.61 41.54 7.17
N ARG A 45 -47.93 40.61 8.09
CA ARG A 45 -49.19 40.10 8.73
C ARG A 45 -50.20 39.53 7.71
N GLY A 46 -50.77 38.32 7.82
CA GLY A 46 -50.63 37.18 8.77
C GLY A 46 -50.43 35.83 8.03
N THR A 47 -50.94 34.65 8.43
CA THR A 47 -51.70 34.22 9.63
C THR A 47 -51.71 32.67 9.78
N ARG A 48 -52.37 32.10 10.82
CA ARG A 48 -52.80 30.68 11.03
C ARG A 48 -54.29 30.70 11.46
N PRO A 49 -55.12 29.63 11.30
CA PRO A 49 -55.13 28.33 12.06
C PRO A 49 -55.33 27.11 11.12
N GLY A 50 -55.55 25.84 11.53
CA GLY A 50 -55.84 25.22 12.83
C GLY A 50 -55.65 23.68 12.80
N GLU A 51 -56.26 22.95 13.74
CA GLU A 51 -55.94 21.55 14.13
C GLU A 51 -56.80 20.45 13.45
N GLY A 52 -56.35 19.19 13.54
CA GLY A 52 -57.22 18.00 13.62
C GLY A 52 -57.15 16.97 12.47
N GLU A 53 -56.59 15.78 12.76
CA GLU A 53 -57.26 14.45 12.71
C GLU A 53 -56.27 13.26 12.81
N ASP A 54 -56.70 12.17 13.46
CA ASP A 54 -56.13 10.81 13.45
C ASP A 54 -56.26 10.16 12.03
N ILE A 55 -55.78 8.97 11.64
CA ILE A 55 -55.90 7.65 12.29
C ILE A 55 -54.89 6.61 11.73
N THR A 56 -54.44 5.68 12.61
CA THR A 56 -53.99 4.27 12.36
C THR A 56 -52.78 3.93 11.46
N GLY A 57 -51.87 3.08 11.98
CA GLY A 57 -50.85 2.40 11.16
C GLY A 57 -49.73 1.63 11.89
N CYS A 58 -50.04 0.78 12.88
CA CYS A 58 -49.01 -0.02 13.58
C CYS A 58 -48.45 -1.17 12.74
N PHE A 59 -47.12 -1.37 12.74
CA PHE A 59 -46.44 -2.39 13.57
C PHE A 59 -44.92 -2.44 13.30
N GLY A 60 -44.12 -2.51 14.35
CA GLY A 60 -42.69 -2.83 14.28
C GLY A 60 -42.38 -4.15 14.97
N LEU A 61 -41.26 -4.79 14.60
CA LEU A 61 -40.75 -5.97 15.29
C LEU A 61 -39.22 -5.88 15.49
N ARG A 62 -38.81 -6.02 16.76
CA ARG A 62 -37.41 -6.24 17.16
C ARG A 62 -37.20 -7.74 17.35
N TRP A 63 -36.09 -8.26 16.85
CA TRP A 63 -35.67 -9.62 17.17
C TRP A 63 -34.90 -9.67 18.50
N ARG A 64 -35.30 -10.57 19.40
CA ARG A 64 -34.48 -11.03 20.53
C ARG A 64 -34.08 -12.48 20.28
N THR A 65 -32.81 -12.80 20.49
CA THR A 65 -32.29 -14.16 20.44
C THR A 65 -32.62 -14.91 21.73
N ALA A 66 -33.06 -16.16 21.60
CA ALA A 66 -33.12 -17.12 22.68
C ALA A 66 -32.53 -18.45 22.19
N ALA A 67 -31.62 -19.03 22.98
CA ALA A 67 -31.01 -20.32 22.67
C ALA A 67 -31.74 -21.46 23.41
N ARG A 68 -31.85 -22.65 22.79
CA ARG A 68 -31.48 -23.93 23.44
C ARG A 68 -31.63 -25.18 22.55
N GLN A 69 -30.67 -26.08 22.78
CA GLN A 69 -30.76 -27.55 22.80
C GLN A 69 -30.82 -28.37 21.50
N ARG A 70 -30.12 -29.52 21.58
CA ARG A 70 -29.94 -30.58 20.58
C ARG A 70 -30.88 -31.75 20.88
N SER A 71 -31.12 -32.61 19.87
CA SER A 71 -31.27 -34.09 19.88
C SER A 71 -32.46 -34.57 19.01
N PRO A 72 -32.56 -35.85 18.57
CA PRO A 72 -31.60 -36.47 17.64
C PRO A 72 -32.28 -37.31 16.51
N LYS A 73 -31.48 -37.64 15.48
CA LYS A 73 -31.56 -38.86 14.61
C LYS A 73 -32.93 -39.47 14.26
N HIS A 74 -33.26 -39.49 12.96
CA HIS A 74 -33.89 -40.67 12.34
C HIS A 74 -33.16 -41.08 11.05
N ARG A 75 -32.90 -42.39 10.92
CA ARG A 75 -32.51 -43.04 9.66
C ARG A 75 -33.78 -43.40 8.89
N LEU A 76 -33.78 -43.19 7.58
CA LEU A 76 -34.45 -44.08 6.63
C LEU A 76 -33.48 -44.42 5.48
N ARG A 77 -33.59 -45.65 4.99
CA ARG A 77 -32.77 -46.27 3.94
C ARG A 77 -33.72 -47.11 3.08
N MET A 78 -33.27 -47.50 1.87
CA MET A 78 -34.00 -48.29 0.85
C MET A 78 -34.92 -47.44 -0.05
N THR A 79 -35.04 -47.66 -1.36
CA THR A 79 -34.38 -48.63 -2.28
C THR A 79 -34.56 -48.17 -3.73
N SER A 80 -33.59 -48.45 -4.63
CA SER A 80 -33.85 -48.55 -6.07
C SER A 80 -34.45 -49.92 -6.41
N PRO A 81 -35.27 -50.06 -7.48
CA PRO A 81 -34.80 -50.73 -8.71
C PRO A 81 -35.53 -50.21 -9.98
N PRO A 82 -35.55 -50.92 -11.14
CA PRO A 82 -34.44 -51.11 -12.07
C PRO A 82 -34.76 -50.53 -13.48
N GLY A 83 -33.81 -50.63 -14.42
CA GLY A 83 -33.93 -50.04 -15.77
C GLY A 83 -34.68 -50.86 -16.82
N GLY A 84 -34.80 -50.28 -18.02
CA GLY A 84 -35.32 -50.93 -19.23
C GLY A 84 -35.13 -50.02 -20.46
N HIS A 85 -34.51 -50.55 -21.52
CA HIS A 85 -34.32 -49.83 -22.79
C HIS A 85 -35.64 -49.73 -23.59
N VAL A 86 -35.73 -48.76 -24.50
CA VAL A 86 -36.03 -48.96 -25.95
C VAL A 86 -35.98 -47.62 -26.69
N VAL A 87 -35.41 -47.63 -27.89
CA VAL A 87 -35.44 -46.52 -28.86
C VAL A 87 -36.42 -46.89 -29.97
N PRO A 88 -37.20 -45.93 -30.48
CA PRO A 88 -37.28 -45.83 -31.94
C PRO A 88 -37.17 -44.39 -32.44
N ALA A 89 -36.45 -44.22 -33.55
CA ALA A 89 -36.36 -42.96 -34.28
C ALA A 89 -37.24 -42.99 -35.54
N TRP A 90 -38.27 -42.15 -35.58
CA TRP A 90 -39.02 -41.71 -36.78
C TRP A 90 -39.49 -40.27 -36.49
N GLY A 91 -39.55 -39.33 -37.44
CA GLY A 91 -39.20 -39.39 -38.85
C GLY A 91 -38.98 -37.98 -39.41
N ARG A 92 -38.60 -37.88 -40.69
CA ARG A 92 -38.35 -36.59 -41.37
C ARG A 92 -39.67 -35.96 -41.83
N SER A 93 -39.75 -34.63 -41.80
CA SER A 93 -40.60 -33.86 -42.70
C SER A 93 -39.79 -32.70 -43.32
N ARG A 94 -40.12 -32.36 -44.57
CA ARG A 94 -39.49 -31.29 -45.37
C ARG A 94 -40.49 -30.13 -45.53
N GLY A 95 -39.99 -28.90 -45.73
CA GLY A 95 -40.80 -27.72 -46.04
C GLY A 95 -39.99 -26.44 -45.79
N TRP A 96 -39.07 -26.06 -46.69
CA TRP A 96 -39.29 -25.13 -47.80
C TRP A 96 -39.67 -23.70 -47.36
N GLY A 97 -38.78 -22.74 -47.65
CA GLY A 97 -38.95 -21.32 -47.37
C GLY A 97 -37.75 -20.50 -47.85
N HIS A 98 -37.60 -20.35 -49.17
CA HIS A 98 -36.57 -19.51 -49.79
C HIS A 98 -37.14 -18.16 -50.25
N TYR A 99 -36.59 -17.07 -49.73
CA TYR A 99 -36.40 -15.76 -50.39
C TYR A 99 -35.14 -15.16 -49.71
N SER A 100 -34.00 -14.89 -50.36
CA SER A 100 -33.75 -13.91 -51.45
C SER A 100 -34.06 -12.48 -51.00
N THR A 101 -33.21 -11.45 -51.10
CA THR A 101 -31.80 -11.26 -51.53
C THR A 101 -31.45 -9.79 -51.24
N SER A 102 -30.23 -9.45 -50.83
CA SER A 102 -29.52 -8.24 -51.33
C SER A 102 -28.13 -7.99 -50.70
N ARG A 103 -27.11 -7.97 -51.56
CA ARG A 103 -25.92 -7.11 -51.46
C ARG A 103 -25.97 -6.14 -52.64
N PRO A 104 -25.39 -4.95 -52.50
CA PRO A 104 -24.52 -4.38 -53.55
C PRO A 104 -23.16 -3.95 -52.93
N THR A 105 -21.99 -4.45 -53.33
CA THR A 105 -21.18 -4.12 -54.53
C THR A 105 -20.59 -2.69 -54.57
N ARG A 106 -19.28 -2.61 -54.32
CA ARG A 106 -18.30 -1.65 -54.91
C ARG A 106 -18.23 -1.87 -56.44
N PRO A 107 -17.76 -0.93 -57.32
CA PRO A 107 -16.31 -0.58 -57.41
C PRO A 107 -15.85 0.77 -58.07
N LEU A 108 -14.58 1.17 -57.80
CA LEU A 108 -13.59 1.89 -58.68
C LEU A 108 -13.96 3.32 -59.26
N THR A 109 -13.08 4.25 -59.72
CA THR A 109 -11.61 4.34 -59.96
C THR A 109 -11.09 5.80 -60.12
N GLY A 110 -9.80 6.06 -59.81
CA GLY A 110 -8.87 7.01 -60.51
C GLY A 110 -8.88 8.52 -60.16
N ASP A 111 -7.88 9.35 -60.53
CA ASP A 111 -6.43 9.14 -60.85
C ASP A 111 -5.67 10.52 -60.97
N ARG A 112 -4.35 10.58 -60.69
CA ARG A 112 -3.34 11.68 -60.96
C ARG A 112 -3.55 13.09 -60.36
N GLY A 113 -2.52 13.94 -60.16
CA GLY A 113 -1.04 13.90 -60.31
C GLY A 113 -0.41 15.06 -59.48
N SER A 114 0.85 15.14 -59.04
CA SER A 114 2.18 15.03 -59.68
C SER A 114 2.93 16.38 -59.70
N SER A 115 4.04 16.52 -58.95
CA SER A 115 5.28 17.20 -59.39
C SER A 115 6.43 17.12 -58.36
N GLU A 116 7.62 16.81 -58.87
CA GLU A 116 8.99 17.31 -58.56
C GLU A 116 9.41 17.65 -57.10
N GLY A 117 10.62 17.33 -56.62
CA GLY A 117 11.78 16.68 -57.24
C GLY A 117 13.11 17.28 -56.79
N ARG A 118 13.95 16.55 -56.04
CA ARG A 118 15.41 16.79 -55.88
C ARG A 118 16.14 15.61 -55.20
N ARG A 119 17.00 14.94 -55.97
CA ARG A 119 18.23 14.22 -55.54
C ARG A 119 19.42 15.11 -55.96
N PRO A 120 20.66 15.00 -55.41
CA PRO A 120 21.47 13.77 -55.28
C PRO A 120 22.37 13.75 -53.98
N GLN A 121 23.34 12.87 -53.69
CA GLN A 121 23.95 11.68 -54.33
C GLN A 121 24.75 10.82 -53.30
N LYS A 122 24.94 9.51 -53.57
CA LYS A 122 26.03 8.59 -53.09
C LYS A 122 26.15 8.34 -51.56
N ALA A 123 26.49 7.16 -51.03
CA ALA A 123 26.82 5.82 -51.57
C ALA A 123 26.49 4.74 -50.47
N ARG A 124 26.78 3.42 -50.55
CA ARG A 124 27.44 2.58 -51.58
C ARG A 124 26.63 1.29 -51.85
N LEU A 125 27.13 0.08 -51.55
CA LEU A 125 26.52 -1.23 -51.86
C LEU A 125 26.85 -2.32 -50.79
N HIS A 126 25.86 -3.14 -50.40
CA HIS A 126 25.79 -4.64 -50.27
C HIS A 126 27.03 -5.51 -49.83
N PRO A 127 26.87 -6.81 -49.49
CA PRO A 127 25.96 -7.49 -48.52
C PRO A 127 26.63 -8.63 -47.67
N PHE A 128 25.82 -9.34 -46.85
CA PHE A 128 26.08 -10.64 -46.17
C PHE A 128 27.26 -10.77 -45.17
N LEU A 129 26.95 -11.21 -43.93
CA LEU A 129 27.32 -12.56 -43.46
C LEU A 129 26.61 -12.96 -42.15
N ARG A 130 26.58 -14.27 -41.88
CA ARG A 130 25.84 -14.92 -40.78
C ARG A 130 26.53 -14.72 -39.42
N VAL A 131 25.74 -14.52 -38.36
CA VAL A 131 26.19 -14.68 -36.96
C VAL A 131 26.18 -16.19 -36.59
N PRO A 132 27.25 -16.76 -36.00
CA PRO A 132 27.32 -18.17 -35.67
C PRO A 132 26.68 -18.52 -34.32
N ALA A 133 26.01 -19.67 -34.24
CA ALA A 133 25.57 -20.26 -32.98
C ALA A 133 26.73 -21.00 -32.25
N PRO A 134 26.82 -20.96 -30.91
CA PRO A 134 27.86 -21.66 -30.16
C PRO A 134 27.64 -23.19 -30.16
N ARG A 135 28.71 -23.94 -30.42
CA ARG A 135 28.71 -25.41 -30.51
C ARG A 135 28.66 -26.09 -29.13
N ARG A 136 27.94 -27.21 -29.05
CA ARG A 136 28.03 -28.17 -27.94
C ARG A 136 29.35 -28.96 -27.95
N ARG A 137 30.03 -28.98 -26.80
CA ARG A 137 30.82 -30.09 -26.22
C ARG A 137 30.59 -30.02 -24.69
N GLY A 138 30.61 -31.09 -23.90
CA GLY A 138 30.87 -32.49 -24.23
C GLY A 138 31.24 -33.32 -23.00
N GLY A 139 30.34 -33.43 -22.01
CA GLY A 139 30.32 -34.50 -21.00
C GLY A 139 31.23 -34.39 -19.76
N ALA A 140 30.61 -34.42 -18.57
CA ALA A 140 31.23 -34.97 -17.35
C ALA A 140 30.16 -35.54 -16.37
N ARG A 141 30.21 -36.86 -16.18
CA ARG A 141 29.79 -37.66 -15.00
C ARG A 141 28.63 -37.16 -14.12
N ARG A 142 27.45 -37.79 -14.28
CA ARG A 142 26.40 -37.83 -13.26
C ARG A 142 26.88 -38.56 -12.00
N ARG A 143 26.83 -37.94 -10.81
CA ARG A 143 26.71 -38.65 -9.54
C ARG A 143 25.25 -38.60 -9.07
N ARG A 144 24.62 -39.77 -8.90
CA ARG A 144 23.32 -39.88 -8.24
C ARG A 144 23.51 -39.70 -6.74
N PHE A 145 22.84 -38.72 -6.13
CA PHE A 145 22.55 -38.77 -4.70
C PHE A 145 21.06 -39.02 -4.51
N ARG A 146 20.75 -40.22 -4.02
CA ARG A 146 19.43 -40.63 -3.54
C ARG A 146 19.32 -40.11 -2.10
N ARG A 147 18.35 -39.25 -1.82
CA ARG A 147 17.91 -38.94 -0.45
C ARG A 147 16.44 -39.25 -0.34
N GLU A 148 16.13 -40.32 0.37
CA GLU A 148 14.80 -40.61 0.86
C GLU A 148 14.42 -39.55 1.90
N ARG A 149 13.22 -38.97 1.78
CA ARG A 149 12.62 -38.16 2.84
C ARG A 149 11.71 -39.06 3.65
N GLN A 150 12.13 -39.43 4.86
CA GLN A 150 11.18 -39.86 5.88
C GLN A 150 10.43 -38.64 6.42
N LEU A 151 9.13 -38.82 6.63
CA LEU A 151 8.22 -37.84 7.23
C LEU A 151 8.27 -37.99 8.75
N SER A 152 8.47 -36.88 9.46
CA SER A 152 8.17 -36.80 10.90
C SER A 152 7.87 -35.35 11.29
N ASN A 153 6.63 -35.11 11.72
CA ASN A 153 6.22 -33.97 12.55
C ASN A 153 6.38 -34.42 14.02
N PRO A 154 6.77 -33.56 14.99
CA PRO A 154 5.74 -32.81 15.71
C PRO A 154 6.17 -31.40 16.22
N ALA A 155 5.24 -30.75 16.92
CA ALA A 155 5.36 -29.39 17.48
C ALA A 155 6.19 -29.27 18.77
N ASN A 156 6.46 -28.02 19.15
CA ASN A 156 6.81 -27.51 20.49
C ASN A 156 7.77 -28.37 21.37
N ALA A 157 9.06 -28.05 21.29
CA ALA A 157 9.97 -28.15 22.43
C ALA A 157 10.94 -26.97 22.43
N ALA A 158 11.06 -26.27 23.56
CA ALA A 158 12.14 -25.32 23.78
C ALA A 158 13.43 -26.10 24.05
N THR A 159 14.43 -25.96 23.19
CA THR A 159 15.75 -26.54 23.42
C THR A 159 16.82 -25.52 23.08
N ILE A 160 17.41 -24.93 24.12
CA ILE A 160 18.58 -24.05 24.00
C ILE A 160 19.78 -24.92 23.61
N PRO A 161 20.49 -24.65 22.50
CA PRO A 161 21.80 -25.22 22.27
C PRO A 161 22.80 -24.55 23.22
N ALA A 162 23.18 -25.25 24.27
CA ALA A 162 24.18 -24.77 25.22
C ALA A 162 25.61 -24.86 24.63
N HIS A 163 25.93 -23.98 23.70
CA HIS A 163 27.31 -23.63 23.35
C HIS A 163 27.41 -22.14 23.02
N ALA A 164 27.87 -21.36 23.99
CA ALA A 164 28.42 -20.05 23.70
C ALA A 164 29.67 -20.24 22.82
N PRO A 165 29.82 -19.52 21.70
CA PRO A 165 31.10 -19.49 21.01
C PRO A 165 32.10 -18.79 21.95
N ALA A 166 33.21 -19.46 22.26
CA ALA A 166 34.34 -18.81 22.89
C ALA A 166 34.79 -17.65 22.00
N ALA A 167 35.16 -16.51 22.61
CA ALA A 167 35.63 -15.33 21.88
C ALA A 167 36.74 -15.73 20.90
N GLY A 168 36.45 -15.59 19.60
CA GLY A 168 37.30 -16.12 18.54
C GLY A 168 38.68 -15.48 18.55
N ARG A 169 39.72 -16.28 18.85
CA ARG A 169 41.08 -15.95 18.45
C ARG A 169 41.12 -15.87 16.93
N THR A 170 41.38 -14.68 16.40
CA THR A 170 41.55 -14.43 14.97
C THR A 170 42.86 -15.05 14.47
N ASP A 171 42.79 -15.73 13.34
CA ASP A 171 43.97 -16.08 12.55
C ASP A 171 44.57 -14.77 11.97
N PRO A 172 45.86 -14.43 12.23
CA PRO A 172 46.40 -13.09 11.94
C PRO A 172 46.54 -12.71 10.44
N GLY A 173 45.97 -13.49 9.52
CA GLY A 173 45.93 -13.20 8.08
C GLY A 173 44.54 -12.91 7.49
N GLU A 174 43.45 -12.98 8.27
CA GLU A 174 42.11 -12.72 7.75
C GLU A 174 41.87 -11.20 7.62
N ILE A 175 41.74 -10.72 6.38
CA ILE A 175 41.41 -9.31 6.09
C ILE A 175 40.01 -9.02 6.64
N PRO A 176 39.81 -7.93 7.44
CA PRO A 176 38.49 -7.57 7.91
C PRO A 176 37.51 -7.36 6.76
N MET A 177 36.41 -8.11 6.74
CA MET A 177 35.41 -8.05 5.68
C MET A 177 34.38 -6.97 6.04
N PRO A 178 34.29 -5.87 5.29
CA PRO A 178 33.38 -4.79 5.62
C PRO A 178 31.91 -5.19 5.40
N HIS A 179 31.05 -4.76 6.33
CA HIS A 179 29.63 -5.05 6.36
C HIS A 179 28.76 -3.79 6.30
N LEU A 180 27.53 -3.94 5.81
CA LEU A 180 26.47 -2.93 5.83
C LEU A 180 25.23 -3.47 6.53
N LEU A 181 24.51 -2.63 7.27
CA LEU A 181 23.30 -3.00 7.99
C LEU A 181 22.06 -2.31 7.41
N GLY A 182 21.06 -3.11 7.05
CA GLY A 182 19.71 -2.63 6.75
C GLY A 182 18.76 -2.87 7.93
N LEU A 183 18.06 -1.83 8.37
CA LEU A 183 16.95 -1.93 9.31
C LEU A 183 15.64 -1.68 8.56
N ASP A 184 14.69 -2.60 8.63
CA ASP A 184 13.32 -2.38 8.15
C ASP A 184 12.36 -2.26 9.34
N VAL A 185 11.55 -1.19 9.35
CA VAL A 185 10.57 -0.90 10.39
C VAL A 185 9.16 -0.99 9.79
N GLY A 186 8.74 -2.24 9.56
CA GLY A 186 7.44 -2.56 9.00
C GLY A 186 6.27 -2.39 9.99
N THR A 187 5.05 -2.67 9.51
CA THR A 187 3.82 -2.49 10.31
C THR A 187 3.78 -3.38 11.55
N THR A 188 4.22 -4.64 11.42
CA THR A 188 4.07 -5.70 12.44
C THR A 188 5.40 -6.22 12.99
N ASN A 189 6.49 -6.11 12.23
CA ASN A 189 7.80 -6.62 12.59
C ASN A 189 8.91 -5.66 12.14
N THR A 190 9.86 -5.43 13.03
CA THR A 190 11.09 -4.67 12.79
C THR A 190 12.23 -5.68 12.57
N LYS A 191 12.95 -5.61 11.45
CA LYS A 191 14.02 -6.55 11.09
C LYS A 191 15.34 -5.82 10.83
N ALA A 192 16.42 -6.27 11.47
CA ALA A 192 17.78 -5.88 11.14
C ALA A 192 18.46 -7.02 10.34
N VAL A 193 19.17 -6.67 9.28
CA VAL A 193 19.95 -7.61 8.46
C VAL A 193 21.33 -7.01 8.19
N VAL A 194 22.38 -7.80 8.42
CA VAL A 194 23.76 -7.46 8.09
C VAL A 194 24.14 -8.17 6.80
N TYR A 195 24.74 -7.44 5.87
CA TYR A 195 25.23 -7.92 4.59
C TYR A 195 26.72 -7.66 4.45
N ASP A 196 27.43 -8.50 3.70
CA ASP A 196 28.73 -8.15 3.12
C ASP A 196 28.57 -7.28 1.86
N LEU A 197 29.69 -6.87 1.25
CA LEU A 197 29.67 -6.04 0.04
C LEU A 197 29.21 -6.79 -1.22
N GLU A 198 29.14 -8.13 -1.18
CA GLU A 198 28.55 -8.94 -2.23
C GLU A 198 27.02 -9.10 -2.06
N GLY A 199 26.44 -8.53 -1.00
CA GLY A 199 25.01 -8.59 -0.69
C GLY A 199 24.56 -9.92 -0.08
N ARG A 200 25.48 -10.76 0.40
CA ARG A 200 25.14 -12.00 1.10
C ARG A 200 24.72 -11.67 2.52
N VAL A 201 23.68 -12.33 3.03
CA VAL A 201 23.22 -12.18 4.42
C VAL A 201 24.22 -12.83 5.36
N CYS A 202 24.84 -12.03 6.24
CA CYS A 202 25.80 -12.47 7.25
C CYS A 202 25.13 -12.69 8.61
N ALA A 203 24.13 -11.87 8.95
CA ALA A 203 23.35 -12.00 10.18
C ALA A 203 21.97 -11.36 10.04
N GLU A 204 21.01 -11.82 10.85
CA GLU A 204 19.70 -11.17 10.97
C GLU A 204 19.12 -11.26 12.38
N ALA A 205 18.25 -10.32 12.72
CA ALA A 205 17.43 -10.36 13.92
C ALA A 205 16.12 -9.61 13.70
N SER A 206 15.04 -10.01 14.39
CA SER A 206 13.78 -9.27 14.35
C SER A 206 13.08 -9.20 15.71
N ALA A 207 12.06 -8.35 15.80
CA ALA A 207 11.11 -8.25 16.90
C ALA A 207 9.79 -7.68 16.38
N ALA A 208 8.68 -7.97 17.06
CA ALA A 208 7.40 -7.34 16.76
C ALA A 208 7.50 -5.80 16.89
N THR A 209 6.97 -5.06 15.92
CA THR A 209 6.91 -3.59 15.97
C THR A 209 5.89 -3.19 17.05
N PRO A 210 6.26 -2.36 18.05
CA PRO A 210 5.32 -1.93 19.08
C PRO A 210 4.08 -1.26 18.49
N LEU A 211 2.91 -1.66 18.98
CA LEU A 211 1.61 -1.18 18.55
C LEU A 211 0.66 -1.13 19.73
N ARG A 212 -0.13 -0.05 19.82
CA ARG A 212 -1.26 0.09 20.74
C ARG A 212 -2.51 0.32 19.93
N GLU A 213 -3.47 -0.60 20.04
CA GLU A 213 -4.81 -0.39 19.52
C GLU A 213 -5.61 0.52 20.47
N GLU A 214 -6.29 1.52 19.91
CA GLU A 214 -7.10 2.50 20.64
C GLU A 214 -8.61 2.30 20.34
N GLY A 215 -8.93 1.52 19.32
CA GLY A 215 -10.28 1.17 18.89
C GLY A 215 -10.29 0.66 17.45
N PRO A 216 -11.47 0.33 16.88
CA PRO A 216 -11.59 -0.16 15.51
C PRO A 216 -10.99 0.83 14.48
N GLY A 217 -9.87 0.45 13.87
CA GLY A 217 -9.14 1.29 12.91
C GLY A 217 -8.40 2.48 13.52
N LEU A 218 -8.19 2.51 14.84
CA LEU A 218 -7.40 3.51 15.56
C LEU A 218 -6.22 2.84 16.25
N ALA A 219 -4.99 3.28 15.93
CA ALA A 219 -3.79 2.71 16.53
C ALA A 219 -2.62 3.70 16.57
N THR A 220 -1.85 3.63 17.66
CA THR A 220 -0.66 4.43 17.89
C THR A 220 0.56 3.57 18.22
N ARG A 221 1.76 4.14 18.13
CA ARG A 221 3.01 3.53 18.57
C ARG A 221 3.73 4.50 19.50
N ASP A 222 4.26 3.98 20.60
CA ASP A 222 5.17 4.75 21.46
C ASP A 222 6.50 4.97 20.70
N PRO A 223 6.93 6.21 20.45
CA PRO A 223 8.18 6.49 19.75
C PRO A 223 9.40 5.94 20.48
N GLU A 224 9.40 5.90 21.82
CA GLU A 224 10.55 5.35 22.55
C GLU A 224 10.62 3.83 22.39
N ALA A 225 9.51 3.12 22.58
CA ALA A 225 9.47 1.67 22.39
C ALA A 225 9.87 1.27 20.96
N VAL A 226 9.50 2.06 19.95
CA VAL A 226 9.94 1.85 18.55
C VAL A 226 11.45 2.01 18.40
N TYR A 227 12.05 3.03 19.04
CA TYR A 227 13.50 3.24 19.03
C TYR A 227 14.27 2.15 19.81
N GLU A 228 13.80 1.76 20.99
CA GLU A 228 14.34 0.65 21.78
C GLU A 228 14.27 -0.68 21.02
N THR A 229 13.16 -0.93 20.33
CA THR A 229 13.00 -2.12 19.47
C THR A 229 14.01 -2.11 18.32
N ALA A 230 14.16 -0.96 17.65
CA ALA A 230 15.11 -0.78 16.55
C ALA A 230 16.57 -0.99 16.98
N THR A 231 17.02 -0.30 18.02
CA THR A 231 18.38 -0.47 18.57
C THR A 231 18.60 -1.89 19.10
N GLY A 232 17.59 -2.49 19.73
CA GLY A 232 17.63 -3.87 20.22
C GLY A 232 17.74 -4.93 19.12
N VAL A 233 17.08 -4.78 17.97
CA VAL A 233 17.29 -5.70 16.83
C VAL A 233 18.65 -5.47 16.17
N ILE A 234 19.10 -4.22 16.04
CA ILE A 234 20.43 -3.88 15.52
C ILE A 234 21.50 -4.57 16.36
N ARG A 235 21.45 -4.43 17.69
CA ARG A 235 22.40 -5.07 18.63
C ARG A 235 22.41 -6.59 18.50
N ARG A 236 21.24 -7.24 18.34
CA ARG A 236 21.17 -8.70 18.14
C ARG A 236 21.71 -9.16 16.79
N ALA A 237 21.58 -8.37 15.73
CA ALA A 237 22.18 -8.69 14.43
C ALA A 237 23.70 -8.43 14.43
N ALA A 238 24.14 -7.29 14.98
CA ALA A 238 25.55 -6.91 15.08
C ALA A 238 26.37 -7.90 15.92
N ALA A 239 25.80 -8.46 16.99
CA ALA A 239 26.47 -9.46 17.85
C ALA A 239 26.73 -10.82 17.18
N GLN A 240 26.22 -11.06 15.96
CA GLN A 240 26.49 -12.26 15.17
C GLN A 240 27.64 -12.10 14.17
N VAL A 241 28.16 -10.88 14.00
CA VAL A 241 29.34 -10.53 13.19
C VAL A 241 30.40 -9.85 14.08
N ARG A 242 31.51 -9.36 13.53
CA ARG A 242 32.42 -8.46 14.25
C ARG A 242 31.88 -7.03 14.14
N PRO A 243 31.38 -6.38 15.22
CA PRO A 243 30.69 -5.09 15.07
C PRO A 243 31.56 -3.97 14.50
N ALA A 244 32.88 -4.05 14.71
CA ALA A 244 33.87 -3.13 14.15
C ALA A 244 33.91 -3.10 12.61
N GLU A 245 33.39 -4.13 11.95
CA GLU A 245 33.33 -4.23 10.49
C GLU A 245 32.05 -3.61 9.88
N VAL A 246 31.05 -3.26 10.70
CA VAL A 246 29.80 -2.63 10.23
C VAL A 246 30.05 -1.15 9.93
N LEU A 247 30.30 -0.84 8.66
CA LEU A 247 30.68 0.49 8.20
C LEU A 247 29.50 1.47 8.16
N GLY A 248 28.30 0.97 7.84
CA GLY A 248 27.14 1.81 7.59
C GLY A 248 25.81 1.15 7.90
N LEU A 249 24.82 1.99 8.17
CA LEU A 249 23.44 1.66 8.52
C LEU A 249 22.48 2.50 7.66
N SER A 250 21.45 1.88 7.10
CA SER A 250 20.29 2.58 6.51
C SER A 250 18.98 1.95 6.97
N ILE A 251 17.87 2.70 6.88
CA ILE A 251 16.60 2.37 7.51
C ILE A 251 15.44 2.50 6.51
N SER A 252 14.71 1.43 6.22
CA SER A 252 13.39 1.50 5.58
C SER A 252 12.27 1.55 6.61
N SER A 253 11.16 2.18 6.26
CA SER A 253 9.92 2.11 7.04
C SER A 253 8.68 2.36 6.19
N MET A 254 7.52 2.10 6.80
CA MET A 254 6.23 2.66 6.40
C MET A 254 6.34 4.17 6.09
N GLY A 255 5.57 4.66 5.12
CA GLY A 255 5.72 6.00 4.56
C GLY A 255 5.02 7.14 5.33
N GLU A 256 3.82 6.90 5.85
CA GLU A 256 2.90 7.96 6.27
C GLU A 256 2.77 8.13 7.79
N SER A 257 3.51 7.34 8.55
CA SER A 257 3.64 7.48 10.01
C SER A 257 4.87 8.30 10.34
N GLY A 258 4.76 9.17 11.34
CA GLY A 258 5.87 9.99 11.79
C GLY A 258 5.77 10.37 13.27
N ALA A 259 6.92 10.69 13.85
CA ALA A 259 7.08 11.13 15.22
C ALA A 259 6.99 12.67 15.28
N PRO A 260 6.01 13.24 16.00
CA PRO A 260 5.96 14.67 16.29
C PRO A 260 6.86 14.99 17.48
N LEU A 261 7.86 15.86 17.28
CA LEU A 261 8.90 16.20 18.26
C LEU A 261 8.88 17.70 18.61
N ASP A 262 9.34 18.04 19.82
CA ASP A 262 9.59 19.41 20.24
C ASP A 262 11.00 19.91 19.91
N ALA A 263 11.31 21.15 20.34
CA ALA A 263 12.62 21.80 20.14
C ALA A 263 13.81 21.04 20.75
N ARG A 264 13.57 20.06 21.64
CA ARG A 264 14.61 19.21 22.27
C ARG A 264 14.66 17.81 21.66
N GLY A 265 13.97 17.60 20.53
CA GLY A 265 13.86 16.30 19.87
C GLY A 265 13.02 15.28 20.65
N GLN A 266 12.26 15.72 21.67
CA GLN A 266 11.44 14.83 22.49
C GLN A 266 10.04 14.67 21.90
N PRO A 267 9.46 13.46 21.88
CA PRO A 267 8.10 13.26 21.40
C PRO A 267 7.06 14.11 22.15
N VAL A 268 6.13 14.70 21.40
CA VAL A 268 4.99 15.46 21.94
C VAL A 268 3.69 14.68 21.92
N PHE A 269 3.62 13.63 21.10
CA PHE A 269 2.46 12.73 20.93
C PHE A 269 2.94 11.36 20.38
N PRO A 270 2.21 10.25 20.60
CA PRO A 270 2.50 8.97 19.96
C PRO A 270 2.52 9.03 18.42
N ILE A 271 3.25 8.12 17.77
CA ILE A 271 3.18 7.95 16.31
C ILE A 271 1.82 7.36 15.95
N ILE A 272 0.97 8.13 15.25
CA ILE A 272 -0.29 7.63 14.70
C ILE A 272 0.03 6.65 13.55
N ALA A 273 -0.62 5.48 13.53
CA ALA A 273 -0.41 4.45 12.51
C ALA A 273 -0.77 4.95 11.09
N TRP A 274 -0.16 4.37 10.05
CA TRP A 274 -0.38 4.83 8.67
C TRP A 274 -1.84 4.63 8.24
N TYR A 275 -2.42 3.47 8.56
CA TYR A 275 -3.82 3.09 8.29
C TYR A 275 -4.85 3.67 9.27
N ASP A 276 -4.44 4.52 10.22
CA ASP A 276 -5.34 5.06 11.24
C ASP A 276 -6.43 5.94 10.61
N ARG A 277 -7.69 5.65 10.96
CA ARG A 277 -8.87 6.22 10.31
C ARG A 277 -9.29 7.59 10.85
N ARG A 278 -8.65 8.14 11.90
CA ARG A 278 -9.03 9.44 12.52
C ARG A 278 -8.96 10.63 11.57
N THR A 279 -8.20 10.52 10.49
CA THR A 279 -7.99 11.54 9.47
C THR A 279 -8.93 11.42 8.25
N LEU A 280 -9.91 10.51 8.25
CA LEU A 280 -10.79 10.29 7.09
C LEU A 280 -11.51 11.55 6.58
N ALA A 281 -11.98 12.42 7.48
CA ALA A 281 -12.68 13.65 7.12
C ALA A 281 -11.82 14.64 6.31
N TYR A 282 -10.50 14.63 6.52
CA TYR A 282 -9.59 15.57 5.84
C TYR A 282 -9.52 15.31 4.33
N ARG A 283 -9.75 14.08 3.86
CA ARG A 283 -9.81 13.77 2.41
C ARG A 283 -10.86 14.63 1.70
N GLN A 284 -12.07 14.70 2.26
CA GLN A 284 -13.17 15.46 1.67
C GLN A 284 -12.89 16.97 1.73
N TRP A 285 -12.19 17.43 2.77
CA TRP A 285 -11.76 18.82 2.89
C TRP A 285 -10.77 19.20 1.77
N TRP A 286 -9.73 18.38 1.53
CA TRP A 286 -8.78 18.59 0.43
C TRP A 286 -9.46 18.63 -0.93
N GLN A 287 -10.36 17.67 -1.18
CA GLN A 287 -11.18 17.60 -2.39
C GLN A 287 -12.01 18.86 -2.63
N SER A 288 -12.59 19.43 -1.58
CA SER A 288 -13.52 20.57 -1.67
C SER A 288 -12.83 21.94 -1.66
N TYR A 289 -11.67 22.06 -0.99
CA TYR A 289 -11.00 23.34 -0.74
C TYR A 289 -9.78 23.59 -1.64
N PHE A 290 -9.01 22.54 -1.97
CA PHE A 290 -7.75 22.66 -2.72
C PHE A 290 -7.84 22.04 -4.12
N GLY A 291 -8.56 20.91 -4.25
CA GLY A 291 -8.79 20.21 -5.50
C GLY A 291 -7.73 19.16 -5.84
N ASP A 292 -8.19 17.98 -6.27
CA ASP A 292 -7.36 16.80 -6.51
C ASP A 292 -6.34 17.00 -7.63
N ASP A 293 -6.73 17.68 -8.71
CA ASP A 293 -5.84 18.04 -9.83
C ASP A 293 -4.64 18.89 -9.37
N ARG A 294 -4.90 19.90 -8.52
CA ARG A 294 -3.84 20.81 -8.06
C ARG A 294 -2.92 20.14 -7.06
N LEU A 295 -3.47 19.33 -6.14
CA LEU A 295 -2.68 18.58 -5.18
C LEU A 295 -1.78 17.56 -5.89
N PHE A 296 -2.33 16.80 -6.83
CA PHE A 296 -1.59 15.82 -7.61
C PHE A 296 -0.49 16.47 -8.47
N ALA A 297 -0.77 17.62 -9.09
CA ALA A 297 0.21 18.39 -9.86
C ALA A 297 1.47 18.79 -9.06
N ILE A 298 1.33 18.94 -7.73
CA ILE A 298 2.41 19.31 -6.80
C ILE A 298 3.11 18.07 -6.25
N CYS A 299 2.37 17.19 -5.54
CA CYS A 299 2.97 16.11 -4.75
C CYS A 299 2.85 14.70 -5.35
N GLY A 300 2.20 14.56 -6.51
CA GLY A 300 1.98 13.26 -7.15
C GLY A 300 1.01 12.33 -6.42
N LEU A 301 0.30 12.83 -5.41
CA LEU A 301 -0.65 12.06 -4.61
C LEU A 301 -2.08 12.57 -4.81
N GLN A 302 -3.02 11.63 -4.81
CA GLN A 302 -4.43 11.93 -4.56
C GLN A 302 -4.65 12.08 -3.04
N PRO A 303 -5.55 12.95 -2.55
CA PRO A 303 -5.75 13.11 -1.12
C PRO A 303 -6.32 11.83 -0.48
N GLY A 304 -5.62 11.35 0.54
CA GLY A 304 -5.94 10.13 1.27
C GLY A 304 -5.71 10.33 2.76
N HIS A 305 -6.55 9.70 3.58
CA HIS A 305 -6.49 9.84 5.04
C HIS A 305 -5.12 9.46 5.63
N ILE A 306 -4.42 8.52 5.00
CA ILE A 306 -3.16 7.98 5.50
C ILE A 306 -2.04 9.04 5.63
N PHE A 307 -1.96 10.07 4.78
CA PHE A 307 -0.76 10.92 4.67
C PHE A 307 -0.43 11.77 5.92
N SER A 308 0.87 11.99 6.15
CA SER A 308 1.38 12.65 7.36
C SER A 308 0.82 14.05 7.62
N LEU A 309 0.62 14.86 6.57
CA LEU A 309 0.06 16.21 6.71
C LEU A 309 -1.32 16.21 7.37
N ASN A 310 -2.17 15.22 7.06
CA ASN A 310 -3.48 15.07 7.69
C ASN A 310 -3.37 14.73 9.18
N LYS A 311 -2.34 13.98 9.59
CA LYS A 311 -2.06 13.70 11.01
C LYS A 311 -1.63 14.96 11.75
N ILE A 312 -0.81 15.82 11.12
CA ILE A 312 -0.40 17.10 11.68
C ILE A 312 -1.60 18.06 11.84
N MET A 313 -2.48 18.12 10.83
CA MET A 313 -3.75 18.87 10.93
C MET A 313 -4.64 18.31 12.05
N TRP A 314 -4.76 16.98 12.16
CA TRP A 314 -5.51 16.34 13.24
C TRP A 314 -4.95 16.72 14.64
N LEU A 315 -3.62 16.73 14.81
CA LEU A 315 -2.98 17.18 16.05
C LEU A 315 -3.30 18.64 16.36
N ARG A 316 -3.30 19.55 15.37
CA ARG A 316 -3.70 20.95 15.57
C ARG A 316 -5.13 21.05 16.09
N ASP A 317 -6.04 20.30 15.47
CA ASP A 317 -7.48 20.44 15.68
C ASP A 317 -7.98 19.71 16.94
N HIS A 318 -7.31 18.63 17.37
CA HIS A 318 -7.76 17.76 18.46
C HIS A 318 -6.78 17.68 19.64
N GLU A 319 -5.49 17.91 19.42
CA GLU A 319 -4.42 17.81 20.44
C GLU A 319 -3.57 19.09 20.49
N PRO A 320 -4.19 20.28 20.69
CA PRO A 320 -3.54 21.57 20.48
C PRO A 320 -2.31 21.78 21.37
N ALA A 321 -2.26 21.18 22.57
CA ALA A 321 -1.10 21.23 23.45
C ALA A 321 0.13 20.48 22.87
N ALA A 322 -0.09 19.37 22.16
CA ALA A 322 0.96 18.68 21.43
C ALA A 322 1.38 19.49 20.20
N TYR A 323 0.41 20.01 19.43
CA TYR A 323 0.69 20.82 18.24
C TYR A 323 1.47 22.11 18.53
N GLN A 324 1.16 22.81 19.64
CA GLN A 324 1.93 24.00 20.06
C GLN A 324 3.41 23.68 20.34
N ARG A 325 3.68 22.50 20.92
CA ARG A 325 5.02 22.00 21.18
C ARG A 325 5.74 21.44 19.94
N LEU A 326 5.01 21.03 18.91
CA LEU A 326 5.58 20.51 17.66
C LEU A 326 6.54 21.54 17.03
N LYS A 327 7.77 21.08 16.77
CA LYS A 327 8.83 21.81 16.04
C LYS A 327 9.48 20.96 14.95
N LEU A 328 9.36 19.64 15.02
CA LEU A 328 9.94 18.74 14.03
C LEU A 328 9.07 17.50 13.83
N TRP A 329 8.76 17.17 12.57
CA TRP A 329 8.08 15.96 12.15
C TRP A 329 9.03 15.09 11.32
N LEU A 330 9.33 13.88 11.81
CA LEU A 330 10.16 12.90 11.10
C LEU A 330 9.32 11.67 10.78
N SER A 331 9.56 10.98 9.65
CA SER A 331 8.98 9.66 9.41
C SER A 331 9.52 8.64 10.44
N VAL A 332 8.98 7.42 10.49
CA VAL A 332 9.49 6.40 11.44
C VAL A 332 10.98 6.10 11.21
N SER A 333 11.41 5.91 9.96
CA SER A 333 12.82 5.68 9.62
C SER A 333 13.70 6.89 9.92
N ASP A 334 13.25 8.09 9.55
CA ASP A 334 14.01 9.33 9.76
C ASP A 334 14.10 9.71 11.25
N TYR A 335 13.07 9.39 12.06
CA TYR A 335 13.08 9.55 13.52
C TYR A 335 14.15 8.68 14.16
N ILE A 336 14.25 7.41 13.76
CA ILE A 336 15.30 6.52 14.26
C ILE A 336 16.67 7.02 13.77
N ALA A 337 16.83 7.41 12.50
CA ALA A 337 18.07 7.99 12.00
C ALA A 337 18.51 9.23 12.80
N TYR A 338 17.59 10.15 13.10
CA TYR A 338 17.83 11.32 13.96
C TYR A 338 18.19 10.93 15.40
N ARG A 339 17.54 9.91 15.97
CA ARG A 339 17.90 9.38 17.30
C ARG A 339 19.27 8.68 17.31
N LEU A 340 19.76 8.21 16.17
CA LEU A 340 21.06 7.54 16.05
C LEU A 340 22.22 8.51 15.76
N CYS A 341 22.04 9.53 14.92
CA CYS A 341 23.12 10.47 14.53
C CYS A 341 22.91 11.95 14.92
N GLY A 342 21.71 12.33 15.36
CA GLY A 342 21.37 13.71 15.74
C GLY A 342 21.07 14.68 14.60
N VAL A 343 21.14 14.24 13.34
CA VAL A 343 20.92 15.10 12.17
C VAL A 343 19.47 14.98 11.66
N PRO A 344 18.66 16.06 11.70
CA PRO A 344 17.28 16.04 11.22
C PRO A 344 17.25 16.14 9.69
N ALA A 345 16.85 15.05 9.04
CA ALA A 345 16.66 14.96 7.59
C ALA A 345 15.42 14.11 7.28
N MET A 346 14.92 14.17 6.05
CA MET A 346 13.89 13.24 5.56
C MET A 346 14.26 12.74 4.17
N SER A 347 14.31 11.42 3.97
CA SER A 347 14.57 10.87 2.63
C SER A 347 13.47 11.27 1.63
N TYR A 348 13.82 11.51 0.35
CA TYR A 348 12.82 11.90 -0.66
C TYR A 348 11.66 10.89 -0.78
N PRO A 349 11.85 9.56 -0.76
CA PRO A 349 10.74 8.61 -0.76
C PRO A 349 9.79 8.77 0.44
N GLN A 350 10.31 9.09 1.64
CA GLN A 350 9.50 9.40 2.83
C GLN A 350 8.80 10.76 2.69
N ALA A 351 9.51 11.79 2.20
CA ALA A 351 8.97 13.12 1.97
C ALA A 351 7.75 13.09 1.03
N CYS A 352 7.80 12.27 -0.03
CA CYS A 352 6.67 12.06 -0.95
C CYS A 352 5.40 11.60 -0.22
N ARG A 353 5.52 10.78 0.84
CA ARG A 353 4.39 10.24 1.60
C ARG A 353 3.84 11.20 2.67
N THR A 354 4.37 12.42 2.75
CA THR A 354 3.80 13.48 3.62
C THR A 354 2.58 14.15 3.03
N MET A 355 2.41 14.14 1.69
CA MET A 355 1.50 15.03 0.92
C MET A 355 1.91 16.51 0.87
N ALA A 356 2.98 16.92 1.57
CA ALA A 356 3.48 18.29 1.63
C ALA A 356 4.68 18.57 0.71
N PHE A 357 5.23 17.55 0.05
CA PHE A 357 6.45 17.63 -0.78
C PHE A 357 6.11 17.94 -2.25
N ASP A 358 6.75 18.93 -2.87
CA ASP A 358 6.63 19.22 -4.30
C ASP A 358 7.67 18.43 -5.10
N LEU A 359 7.22 17.55 -5.98
CA LEU A 359 8.07 16.64 -6.74
C LEU A 359 8.97 17.34 -7.77
N ARG A 360 8.64 18.58 -8.14
CA ARG A 360 9.37 19.35 -9.17
C ARG A 360 10.53 20.13 -8.56
N THR A 361 10.37 20.62 -7.33
CA THR A 361 11.40 21.37 -6.60
C THR A 361 12.20 20.49 -5.63
N LEU A 362 11.72 19.27 -5.35
CA LEU A 362 12.25 18.37 -4.32
C LEU A 362 12.34 19.04 -2.93
N GLY A 363 11.35 19.88 -2.62
CA GLY A 363 11.24 20.65 -1.39
C GLY A 363 9.80 20.70 -0.85
N TRP A 364 9.59 21.40 0.26
CA TRP A 364 8.27 21.55 0.87
C TRP A 364 7.41 22.57 0.10
N SER A 365 6.18 22.19 -0.24
CA SER A 365 5.24 23.05 -0.95
C SER A 365 4.63 24.08 0.00
N ALA A 366 5.07 25.34 -0.13
CA ALA A 366 4.51 26.45 0.62
C ALA A 366 2.99 26.62 0.36
N GLU A 367 2.51 26.29 -0.84
CA GLU A 367 1.10 26.36 -1.23
C GLU A 367 0.23 25.33 -0.49
N VAL A 368 0.64 24.06 -0.50
CA VAL A 368 -0.08 22.99 0.21
C VAL A 368 -0.02 23.21 1.73
N LEU A 369 1.13 23.65 2.26
CA LEU A 369 1.30 23.92 3.68
C LEU A 369 0.50 25.13 4.17
N ALA A 370 0.44 26.20 3.37
CA ALA A 370 -0.40 27.36 3.66
C ALA A 370 -1.90 26.99 3.69
N ALA A 371 -2.36 26.18 2.72
CA ALA A 371 -3.73 25.67 2.72
C ALA A 371 -4.00 24.78 3.95
N ALA A 372 -3.07 23.88 4.29
CA ALA A 372 -3.17 23.03 5.47
C ALA A 372 -3.12 23.81 6.79
N GLY A 373 -2.63 25.06 6.81
CA GLY A 373 -2.38 25.84 8.01
C GLY A 373 -1.25 25.27 8.88
N VAL A 374 -0.18 24.78 8.24
CA VAL A 374 0.99 24.13 8.87
C VAL A 374 2.27 24.88 8.48
N SER A 375 3.18 25.14 9.42
CA SER A 375 4.45 25.80 9.11
C SER A 375 5.42 24.85 8.38
N PRO A 376 6.12 25.29 7.32
CA PRO A 376 7.17 24.50 6.67
C PRO A 376 8.34 24.17 7.61
N GLU A 377 8.57 24.97 8.65
CA GLU A 377 9.63 24.77 9.64
C GLU A 377 9.45 23.49 10.47
N VAL A 378 8.23 22.92 10.49
CA VAL A 378 7.96 21.63 11.14
C VAL A 378 8.64 20.47 10.42
N PHE A 379 9.02 20.62 9.15
CA PHE A 379 9.62 19.55 8.37
C PHE A 379 11.15 19.71 8.25
N PRO A 380 11.93 18.62 8.33
CA PRO A 380 13.40 18.66 8.18
C PRO A 380 13.80 18.97 6.74
N ARG A 381 15.10 19.12 6.49
CA ARG A 381 15.63 19.18 5.12
C ARG A 381 15.38 17.84 4.38
N PRO A 382 14.72 17.85 3.20
CA PRO A 382 14.64 16.67 2.34
C PRO A 382 16.01 16.30 1.75
N VAL A 383 16.32 15.02 1.65
CA VAL A 383 17.59 14.49 1.10
C VAL A 383 17.37 13.25 0.24
N PRO A 384 18.22 12.96 -0.76
CA PRO A 384 18.18 11.67 -1.45
C PRO A 384 18.50 10.51 -0.49
N SER A 385 17.89 9.35 -0.75
CA SER A 385 18.23 8.09 -0.06
C SER A 385 19.71 7.74 -0.27
N GLY A 386 20.31 7.08 0.73
CA GLY A 386 21.74 6.75 0.73
C GLY A 386 22.67 7.91 1.08
N GLN A 387 22.20 9.16 1.19
CA GLN A 387 23.04 10.27 1.64
C GLN A 387 23.51 10.03 3.09
N ALA A 388 24.82 10.08 3.33
CA ALA A 388 25.36 10.05 4.69
C ALA A 388 24.84 11.26 5.51
N LEU A 389 24.24 10.98 6.66
CA LEU A 389 23.71 12.00 7.58
C LEU A 389 24.75 12.38 8.64
N GLY A 390 25.42 11.38 9.21
CA GLY A 390 26.43 11.51 10.25
C GLY A 390 26.86 10.12 10.75
N THR A 391 27.61 10.05 11.84
CA THR A 391 27.91 8.77 12.52
C THR A 391 27.11 8.61 13.81
N LEU A 392 27.18 7.43 14.43
CA LEU A 392 26.45 7.15 15.67
C LEU A 392 26.88 8.07 16.84
N ARG A 393 25.88 8.64 17.52
CA ARG A 393 26.04 9.31 18.82
C ARG A 393 26.51 8.30 19.88
N PRO A 394 27.22 8.71 20.96
CA PRO A 394 27.78 7.78 21.94
C PRO A 394 26.76 6.80 22.53
N GLU A 395 25.59 7.29 22.92
CA GLU A 395 24.51 6.49 23.50
C GLU A 395 23.83 5.58 22.46
N ALA A 396 23.81 5.98 21.19
CA ALA A 396 23.27 5.19 20.09
C ALA A 396 24.24 4.06 19.69
N ALA A 397 25.54 4.34 19.68
CA ALA A 397 26.60 3.35 19.45
C ALA A 397 26.56 2.24 20.51
N GLU A 398 26.48 2.62 21.79
CA GLU A 398 26.27 1.69 22.90
C GLU A 398 24.98 0.89 22.70
N ALA A 399 23.81 1.54 22.55
CA ALA A 399 22.52 0.87 22.38
C ALA A 399 22.49 -0.13 21.21
N CYS A 400 23.16 0.20 20.09
CA CYS A 400 23.28 -0.67 18.92
C CYS A 400 24.36 -1.74 19.04
N GLY A 401 25.29 -1.65 20.00
CA GLY A 401 26.49 -2.49 20.04
C GLY A 401 27.40 -2.30 18.81
N LEU A 402 27.47 -1.07 18.27
CA LEU A 402 28.19 -0.71 17.05
C LEU A 402 29.24 0.38 17.33
N PRO A 403 30.33 0.47 16.55
CA PRO A 403 31.33 1.50 16.74
C PRO A 403 30.78 2.90 16.39
N ARG A 404 31.26 3.93 17.08
CA ARG A 404 30.90 5.34 16.83
C ARG A 404 31.25 5.85 15.42
N SER A 405 32.05 5.10 14.67
CA SER A 405 32.41 5.35 13.27
C SER A 405 31.36 4.87 12.28
N THR A 406 30.40 4.02 12.67
CA THR A 406 29.34 3.56 11.77
C THR A 406 28.53 4.75 11.25
N VAL A 407 28.45 4.86 9.92
CA VAL A 407 27.72 5.94 9.24
C VAL A 407 26.22 5.62 9.21
N VAL A 408 25.40 6.59 9.60
CA VAL A 408 23.95 6.55 9.39
C VAL A 408 23.64 7.23 8.06
N ALA A 409 23.07 6.49 7.12
CA ALA A 409 22.65 6.99 5.81
C ALA A 409 21.13 7.20 5.76
N ALA A 410 20.70 8.17 4.95
CA ALA A 410 19.29 8.45 4.71
C ALA A 410 18.56 7.22 4.17
N GLY A 411 17.40 6.95 4.76
CA GLY A 411 16.58 5.78 4.51
C GLY A 411 15.69 5.86 3.28
N GLY A 412 14.54 5.20 3.34
CA GLY A 412 13.51 5.27 2.32
C GLY A 412 12.17 4.69 2.77
N HIS A 413 11.18 4.82 1.90
CA HIS A 413 9.88 4.16 2.01
C HIS A 413 10.05 2.68 1.65
N ASP A 414 9.52 1.78 2.47
CA ASP A 414 9.68 0.31 2.36
C ASP A 414 9.47 -0.24 0.93
N HIS A 415 8.37 0.10 0.25
CA HIS A 415 8.11 -0.32 -1.14
C HIS A 415 9.20 0.14 -2.13
N ILE A 416 9.79 1.31 -1.90
CA ILE A 416 10.81 1.90 -2.79
C ILE A 416 12.19 1.30 -2.51
N CYS A 417 12.47 0.96 -1.25
CA CYS A 417 13.64 0.16 -0.88
C CYS A 417 13.55 -1.28 -1.41
N ALA A 418 12.35 -1.89 -1.36
CA ALA A 418 12.09 -3.20 -1.94
C ALA A 418 12.29 -3.22 -3.46
N ALA A 419 11.89 -2.16 -4.17
CA ALA A 419 12.15 -2.00 -5.59
C ALA A 419 13.67 -1.99 -5.92
N VAL A 420 14.47 -1.27 -5.12
CA VAL A 420 15.95 -1.29 -5.27
C VAL A 420 16.50 -2.70 -5.04
N ALA A 421 16.04 -3.40 -3.99
CA ALA A 421 16.45 -4.78 -3.71
C ALA A 421 16.03 -5.78 -4.81
N ALA A 422 14.92 -5.52 -5.50
CA ALA A 422 14.44 -6.28 -6.65
C ALA A 422 15.10 -5.85 -7.99
N ALA A 423 16.13 -5.00 -7.96
CA ALA A 423 16.80 -4.40 -9.12
C ALA A 423 15.88 -3.57 -10.05
N VAL A 424 14.73 -3.12 -9.56
CA VAL A 424 13.82 -2.19 -10.24
C VAL A 424 14.30 -0.75 -9.99
N THR A 425 15.41 -0.39 -10.66
CA THR A 425 16.16 0.86 -10.44
C THR A 425 16.19 1.79 -11.65
N GLN A 426 15.66 1.35 -12.79
CA GLN A 426 15.62 2.04 -14.07
C GLN A 426 14.31 1.72 -14.82
N PRO A 427 13.89 2.53 -15.81
CA PRO A 427 12.70 2.23 -16.61
C PRO A 427 12.77 0.87 -17.32
N GLY A 428 11.62 0.21 -17.44
CA GLY A 428 11.47 -1.10 -18.10
C GLY A 428 10.95 -2.17 -17.14
N PRO A 429 11.75 -2.63 -16.16
CA PRO A 429 11.27 -3.51 -15.09
C PRO A 429 10.15 -2.87 -14.26
N VAL A 430 9.25 -3.71 -13.77
CA VAL A 430 8.18 -3.34 -12.82
C VAL A 430 8.32 -4.23 -11.59
N LEU A 431 8.22 -3.62 -10.40
CA LEU A 431 8.03 -4.35 -9.16
C LEU A 431 6.55 -4.72 -9.07
N ASP A 432 6.23 -6.01 -9.06
CA ASP A 432 4.94 -6.54 -8.65
C ASP A 432 5.06 -7.12 -7.24
N SER A 433 4.27 -6.58 -6.32
CA SER A 433 4.25 -6.95 -4.90
C SER A 433 2.84 -7.40 -4.51
N VAL A 434 2.60 -8.71 -4.58
CA VAL A 434 1.31 -9.33 -4.26
C VAL A 434 1.24 -9.69 -2.77
N GLY A 435 0.33 -9.05 -2.03
CA GLY A 435 0.03 -9.35 -0.63
C GLY A 435 -1.47 -9.14 -0.32
N THR A 436 -1.79 -8.55 0.83
CA THR A 436 -3.18 -8.14 1.16
C THR A 436 -3.79 -7.25 0.07
N THR A 437 -2.96 -6.37 -0.49
CA THR A 437 -3.16 -5.65 -1.74
C THR A 437 -2.03 -6.03 -2.68
N GLU A 438 -2.26 -5.88 -3.98
CA GLU A 438 -1.21 -5.98 -4.99
C GLU A 438 -0.76 -4.58 -5.38
N ALA A 439 0.55 -4.36 -5.50
CA ALA A 439 1.11 -3.07 -5.88
C ALA A 439 2.09 -3.24 -7.04
N ALA A 440 1.81 -2.57 -8.16
CA ALA A 440 2.67 -2.52 -9.33
C ALA A 440 3.39 -1.17 -9.36
N MET A 441 4.73 -1.18 -9.39
CA MET A 441 5.55 0.02 -9.42
C MET A 441 6.57 0.02 -10.57
N ALA A 442 6.51 1.05 -11.41
CA ALA A 442 7.45 1.28 -12.50
C ALA A 442 8.34 2.49 -12.22
N VAL A 443 9.64 2.39 -12.57
CA VAL A 443 10.56 3.53 -12.50
C VAL A 443 10.44 4.41 -13.76
N ILE A 444 10.45 5.72 -13.55
CA ILE A 444 10.32 6.76 -14.58
C ILE A 444 11.43 7.82 -14.42
N GLU A 445 11.78 8.50 -15.52
CA GLU A 445 12.90 9.44 -15.54
C GLU A 445 12.55 10.85 -15.03
N HIS A 446 11.28 11.24 -15.20
CA HIS A 446 10.76 12.56 -14.84
C HIS A 446 9.41 12.39 -14.14
N PRO A 447 9.08 13.24 -13.15
CA PRO A 447 7.82 13.12 -12.41
C PRO A 447 6.62 13.30 -13.35
N ARG A 448 5.61 12.45 -13.19
CA ARG A 448 4.41 12.40 -14.01
C ARG A 448 3.20 12.82 -13.18
N THR A 449 2.95 14.13 -13.13
CA THR A 449 1.93 14.76 -12.28
C THR A 449 0.76 15.35 -13.10
N GLU A 450 0.56 14.88 -14.33
CA GLU A 450 -0.53 15.34 -15.20
C GLU A 450 -1.90 14.75 -14.79
N PRO A 451 -3.03 15.46 -15.01
CA PRO A 451 -4.37 14.97 -14.64
C PRO A 451 -4.73 13.59 -15.19
N ALA A 452 -4.23 13.23 -16.38
CA ALA A 452 -4.44 11.91 -16.98
C ALA A 452 -3.82 10.76 -16.15
N VAL A 453 -2.67 11.01 -15.51
CA VAL A 453 -2.01 10.02 -14.63
C VAL A 453 -2.78 9.88 -13.31
N ARG A 454 -3.32 10.98 -12.79
CA ARG A 454 -4.25 10.94 -11.64
C ARG A 454 -5.52 10.13 -11.95
N ALA A 455 -6.08 10.32 -13.14
CA ALA A 455 -7.31 9.65 -13.57
C ALA A 455 -7.15 8.12 -13.70
N LEU A 456 -5.93 7.62 -13.91
CA LEU A 456 -5.56 6.20 -13.86
C LEU A 456 -5.33 5.69 -12.43
N GLY A 457 -5.72 6.44 -11.40
CA GLY A 457 -5.58 6.01 -10.01
C GLY A 457 -4.14 5.85 -9.52
N LEU A 458 -3.15 6.34 -10.27
CA LEU A 458 -1.72 6.18 -9.95
C LEU A 458 -1.26 7.23 -8.94
N SER A 459 -0.18 6.92 -8.22
CA SER A 459 0.60 7.88 -7.44
C SER A 459 2.00 8.01 -8.04
N CYS A 460 2.52 9.24 -8.09
CA CYS A 460 3.90 9.53 -8.49
C CYS A 460 4.74 9.88 -7.25
N GLY A 461 6.04 9.56 -7.27
CA GLY A 461 6.98 9.98 -6.23
C GLY A 461 8.44 9.89 -6.65
N ALA A 462 9.34 10.39 -5.80
CA ALA A 462 10.79 10.26 -5.98
C ALA A 462 11.27 8.85 -5.55
N HIS A 463 12.09 8.22 -6.39
CA HIS A 463 12.66 6.91 -6.11
C HIS A 463 13.83 7.00 -5.11
N ALA A 464 14.22 5.87 -4.52
CA ALA A 464 15.41 5.80 -3.66
C ALA A 464 16.72 5.87 -4.48
N VAL A 465 16.64 5.66 -5.80
CA VAL A 465 17.77 5.91 -6.72
C VAL A 465 17.78 7.42 -7.06
N PRO A 466 18.88 8.15 -6.81
CA PRO A 466 18.96 9.57 -7.10
C PRO A 466 18.62 9.91 -8.56
N GLY A 467 17.83 10.97 -8.76
CA GLY A 467 17.39 11.40 -10.10
C GLY A 467 16.35 10.50 -10.78
N ARG A 468 15.81 9.48 -10.10
CA ARG A 468 14.73 8.64 -10.60
C ARG A 468 13.43 8.91 -9.83
N TYR A 469 12.31 8.65 -10.50
CA TYR A 469 10.96 8.76 -9.97
C TYR A 469 10.25 7.41 -10.13
N TYR A 470 9.07 7.26 -9.52
CA TYR A 470 8.23 6.08 -9.69
C TYR A 470 6.78 6.46 -9.98
N LEU A 471 6.09 5.59 -10.70
CA LEU A 471 4.63 5.47 -10.66
C LEU A 471 4.29 4.19 -9.91
N ILE A 472 3.30 4.27 -9.01
CA ILE A 472 2.75 3.13 -8.30
C ILE A 472 1.22 3.13 -8.43
N GLY A 473 0.66 1.99 -8.81
CA GLY A 473 -0.75 1.67 -8.73
C GLY A 473 -0.95 0.44 -7.86
N GLY A 474 -2.19 0.11 -7.55
CA GLY A 474 -2.46 -1.12 -6.80
C GLY A 474 -3.88 -1.63 -6.90
N LEU A 475 -4.02 -2.95 -6.78
CA LEU A 475 -5.29 -3.68 -6.75
C LEU A 475 -5.65 -3.99 -5.29
N LEU A 476 -6.91 -3.76 -4.95
CA LEU A 476 -7.39 -3.87 -3.57
C LEU A 476 -7.89 -5.29 -3.27
N GLY A 477 -7.50 -5.82 -2.10
CA GLY A 477 -8.10 -7.05 -1.55
C GLY A 477 -7.67 -8.36 -2.23
N ILE A 478 -6.55 -8.40 -2.96
CA ILE A 478 -6.08 -9.59 -3.68
C ILE A 478 -5.80 -10.78 -2.73
N GLY A 479 -5.06 -10.55 -1.64
CA GLY A 479 -4.85 -11.57 -0.61
C GLY A 479 -6.18 -12.08 0.01
N PRO A 480 -7.04 -11.19 0.53
CA PRO A 480 -8.38 -11.54 1.00
C PRO A 480 -9.26 -12.27 0.00
N LEU A 481 -9.17 -11.97 -1.30
CA LEU A 481 -9.86 -12.71 -2.37
C LEU A 481 -9.39 -14.17 -2.42
N VAL A 482 -8.07 -14.41 -2.39
CA VAL A 482 -7.51 -15.77 -2.38
C VAL A 482 -7.90 -16.52 -1.10
N SER A 483 -7.83 -15.88 0.07
CA SER A 483 -8.33 -16.44 1.34
C SER A 483 -9.82 -16.80 1.26
N TRP A 484 -10.66 -15.89 0.77
CA TRP A 484 -12.10 -16.08 0.63
C TRP A 484 -12.43 -17.24 -0.33
N LEU A 485 -11.69 -17.41 -1.42
CA LEU A 485 -11.85 -18.53 -2.34
C LEU A 485 -11.50 -19.87 -1.67
N VAL A 486 -10.40 -19.93 -0.92
CA VAL A 486 -10.02 -21.14 -0.16
C VAL A 486 -11.12 -21.52 0.84
N GLU A 487 -11.59 -20.55 1.63
CA GLU A 487 -12.59 -20.79 2.67
C GLU A 487 -13.97 -21.12 2.10
N THR A 488 -14.38 -20.47 1.00
CA THR A 488 -15.73 -20.59 0.44
C THR A 488 -15.88 -21.73 -0.58
N LEU A 489 -14.84 -22.01 -1.38
CA LEU A 489 -14.91 -22.97 -2.50
C LEU A 489 -14.21 -24.30 -2.19
N PHE A 490 -13.24 -24.30 -1.27
CA PHE A 490 -12.52 -25.51 -0.85
C PHE A 490 -12.86 -25.96 0.58
N GLU A 491 -13.59 -25.14 1.35
CA GLU A 491 -13.94 -25.39 2.76
C GLU A 491 -12.70 -25.66 3.65
N LEU A 492 -11.56 -25.06 3.28
CA LEU A 492 -10.29 -25.14 3.98
C LEU A 492 -9.95 -23.82 4.67
N PRO A 493 -9.16 -23.81 5.75
CA PRO A 493 -8.64 -22.57 6.32
C PRO A 493 -7.67 -21.88 5.35
N ALA A 494 -7.72 -20.55 5.27
CA ALA A 494 -6.73 -19.77 4.56
C ALA A 494 -5.32 -20.01 5.15
N GLY A 495 -4.39 -20.49 4.32
CA GLY A 495 -3.08 -20.96 4.76
C GLY A 495 -2.42 -21.85 3.71
N ALA A 496 -1.19 -22.31 3.98
CA ALA A 496 -0.37 -23.01 3.00
C ALA A 496 -1.06 -24.21 2.32
N GLU A 497 -1.79 -25.03 3.10
CA GLU A 497 -2.56 -26.17 2.57
C GLU A 497 -3.70 -25.73 1.65
N GLY A 498 -4.53 -24.78 2.10
CA GLY A 498 -5.65 -24.26 1.33
C GLY A 498 -5.21 -23.53 0.04
N TYR A 499 -4.17 -22.71 0.11
CA TYR A 499 -3.59 -22.04 -1.07
C TYR A 499 -3.01 -23.05 -2.07
N MET A 500 -2.38 -24.13 -1.58
CA MET A 500 -1.88 -25.21 -2.43
C MET A 500 -3.03 -25.98 -3.09
N ALA A 501 -4.10 -26.30 -2.35
CA ALA A 501 -5.30 -26.96 -2.88
C ALA A 501 -6.00 -26.12 -3.96
N LEU A 502 -6.13 -24.81 -3.75
CA LEU A 502 -6.67 -23.87 -4.74
C LEU A 502 -5.79 -23.83 -5.99
N THR A 503 -4.47 -23.74 -5.82
CA THR A 503 -3.52 -23.64 -6.93
C THR A 503 -3.48 -24.93 -7.75
N GLU A 504 -3.56 -26.10 -7.12
CA GLU A 504 -3.55 -27.38 -7.82
C GLU A 504 -4.86 -27.60 -8.60
N ALA A 505 -6.02 -27.30 -8.01
CA ALA A 505 -7.29 -27.35 -8.73
C ALA A 505 -7.33 -26.35 -9.91
N ALA A 506 -6.72 -25.17 -9.76
CA ALA A 506 -6.57 -24.22 -10.86
C ALA A 506 -5.68 -24.75 -12.00
N ARG A 507 -4.69 -25.62 -11.72
CA ARG A 507 -3.84 -26.25 -12.74
C ARG A 507 -4.57 -27.28 -13.60
N GLU A 508 -5.60 -27.93 -13.07
CA GLU A 508 -6.46 -28.87 -13.81
C GLU A 508 -7.34 -28.17 -14.87
N SER A 509 -7.63 -26.88 -14.67
CA SER A 509 -8.35 -26.05 -15.64
C SER A 509 -7.43 -25.52 -16.73
N PRO A 510 -7.84 -25.54 -18.02
CA PRO A 510 -7.06 -24.98 -19.11
C PRO A 510 -6.96 -23.43 -19.03
N PRO A 511 -5.98 -22.81 -19.71
CA PRO A 511 -5.92 -21.37 -19.87
C PRO A 511 -7.24 -20.77 -20.40
N GLY A 512 -7.65 -19.63 -19.83
CA GLY A 512 -8.94 -19.01 -20.11
C GLY A 512 -10.12 -19.67 -19.39
N ALA A 513 -9.87 -20.58 -18.43
CA ALA A 513 -10.87 -21.20 -17.54
C ALA A 513 -12.15 -21.71 -18.24
N ARG A 514 -12.01 -22.25 -19.47
CA ARG A 514 -13.11 -22.71 -20.35
C ARG A 514 -14.12 -21.62 -20.75
N GLY A 515 -13.74 -20.35 -20.67
CA GLY A 515 -14.58 -19.18 -20.96
C GLY A 515 -15.22 -18.54 -19.72
N LEU A 516 -14.79 -18.96 -18.52
CA LEU A 516 -15.18 -18.37 -17.25
C LEU A 516 -14.28 -17.17 -16.91
N TYR A 517 -14.88 -16.07 -16.47
CA TYR A 517 -14.17 -14.87 -16.04
C TYR A 517 -14.58 -14.49 -14.62
N MET A 518 -13.61 -14.07 -13.80
CA MET A 518 -13.90 -13.49 -12.49
C MET A 518 -13.39 -12.05 -12.43
N LEU A 519 -14.26 -11.12 -12.03
CA LEU A 519 -13.86 -9.78 -11.62
C LEU A 519 -13.40 -9.86 -10.14
N PRO A 520 -12.17 -9.43 -9.80
CA PRO A 520 -11.58 -9.67 -8.47
C PRO A 520 -12.03 -8.68 -7.37
N PHE A 521 -12.96 -7.76 -7.67
CA PHE A 521 -13.27 -6.56 -6.86
C PHE A 521 -14.08 -6.82 -5.57
N LEU A 522 -13.73 -7.84 -4.77
CA LEU A 522 -14.40 -8.11 -3.49
C LEU A 522 -14.15 -7.02 -2.42
N ALA A 523 -13.15 -6.16 -2.63
CA ALA A 523 -12.82 -5.01 -1.77
C ALA A 523 -12.96 -3.66 -2.49
N GLY A 524 -13.73 -3.60 -3.58
CA GLY A 524 -13.72 -2.48 -4.53
C GLY A 524 -12.62 -2.60 -5.58
N ALA A 525 -12.62 -1.70 -6.56
CA ALA A 525 -11.62 -1.64 -7.62
C ALA A 525 -10.46 -0.70 -7.23
N GLY A 526 -9.25 -1.12 -7.59
CA GLY A 526 -8.02 -0.34 -7.44
C GLY A 526 -7.73 0.52 -8.66
N SER A 527 -6.45 0.79 -8.92
CA SER A 527 -6.00 1.37 -10.19
C SER A 527 -6.25 0.36 -11.34
N PRO A 528 -6.63 0.78 -12.56
CA PRO A 528 -6.75 2.16 -13.00
C PRO A 528 -8.10 2.84 -12.68
N GLU A 529 -9.24 2.14 -12.78
CA GLU A 529 -10.56 2.74 -12.50
C GLU A 529 -10.98 2.57 -11.04
N GLN A 530 -10.44 3.41 -10.15
CA GLN A 530 -10.70 3.38 -8.71
C GLN A 530 -12.19 3.63 -8.36
N ASP A 531 -12.98 2.56 -8.21
CA ASP A 531 -14.35 2.60 -7.70
C ASP A 531 -14.51 1.74 -6.43
N PRO A 532 -14.70 2.35 -5.23
CA PRO A 532 -14.91 1.62 -3.98
C PRO A 532 -16.26 0.89 -3.92
N ARG A 533 -17.13 1.06 -4.93
CA ARG A 533 -18.43 0.37 -5.06
C ARG A 533 -18.39 -0.79 -6.05
N ALA A 534 -17.27 -1.00 -6.76
CA ALA A 534 -17.12 -2.15 -7.62
C ALA A 534 -17.22 -3.45 -6.80
N THR A 535 -17.78 -4.49 -7.41
CA THR A 535 -18.03 -5.78 -6.76
C THR A 535 -17.43 -6.92 -7.58
N GLY A 536 -17.05 -8.00 -6.92
CA GLY A 536 -16.65 -9.22 -7.60
C GLY A 536 -17.83 -9.87 -8.33
N ALA A 537 -17.55 -10.46 -9.49
CA ALA A 537 -18.54 -11.13 -10.32
C ALA A 537 -17.94 -12.36 -11.00
N LEU A 538 -18.74 -13.42 -11.18
CA LEU A 538 -18.36 -14.62 -11.92
C LEU A 538 -19.22 -14.72 -13.19
N LEU A 539 -18.59 -14.64 -14.35
CA LEU A 539 -19.23 -14.47 -15.65
C LEU A 539 -18.93 -15.66 -16.56
N GLY A 540 -19.93 -16.13 -17.31
CA GLY A 540 -19.79 -17.26 -18.24
C GLY A 540 -20.07 -18.65 -17.65
N LEU A 541 -20.52 -18.73 -16.38
CA LEU A 541 -20.75 -20.00 -15.68
C LEU A 541 -21.75 -20.93 -16.39
N ARG A 542 -21.41 -22.22 -16.42
CA ARG A 542 -22.18 -23.33 -17.03
C ARG A 542 -21.93 -24.62 -16.24
N LEU A 543 -22.84 -25.59 -16.32
CA LEU A 543 -22.82 -26.86 -15.56
C LEU A 543 -21.55 -27.71 -15.71
N HIS A 544 -20.74 -27.52 -16.74
CA HIS A 544 -19.48 -28.27 -16.93
C HIS A 544 -18.26 -27.64 -16.23
N HIS A 545 -18.40 -26.44 -15.65
CA HIS A 545 -17.31 -25.82 -14.90
C HIS A 545 -17.16 -26.48 -13.53
N THR A 546 -15.91 -26.66 -13.14
CA THR A 546 -15.50 -27.23 -11.86
C THR A 546 -15.04 -26.12 -10.90
N ARG A 547 -14.82 -26.47 -9.62
CA ARG A 547 -14.10 -25.59 -8.68
C ARG A 547 -12.71 -25.19 -9.19
N GLY A 548 -12.05 -26.05 -9.97
CA GLY A 548 -10.76 -25.75 -10.61
C GLY A 548 -10.88 -24.64 -11.64
N ASP A 549 -11.94 -24.64 -12.45
CA ASP A 549 -12.20 -23.57 -13.41
C ASP A 549 -12.53 -22.24 -12.72
N ILE A 550 -13.25 -22.26 -11.58
CA ILE A 550 -13.49 -21.04 -10.78
C ILE A 550 -12.19 -20.50 -10.17
N ALA A 551 -11.36 -21.38 -9.58
CA ALA A 551 -10.05 -20.99 -9.03
C ALA A 551 -9.11 -20.44 -10.12
N ARG A 552 -9.11 -21.05 -11.31
CA ARG A 552 -8.40 -20.57 -12.51
C ARG A 552 -8.89 -19.18 -12.93
N ALA A 553 -10.20 -19.00 -13.06
CA ALA A 553 -10.81 -17.73 -13.47
C ALA A 553 -10.52 -16.60 -12.48
N ALA A 554 -10.42 -16.90 -11.18
CA ALA A 554 -10.02 -15.94 -10.16
C ALA A 554 -8.56 -15.49 -10.32
N LEU A 555 -7.62 -16.43 -10.41
CA LEU A 555 -6.20 -16.12 -10.56
C LEU A 555 -5.93 -15.40 -11.89
N GLU A 556 -6.54 -15.85 -12.99
CA GLU A 556 -6.46 -15.15 -14.28
C GLU A 556 -7.14 -13.78 -14.21
N GLY A 557 -8.23 -13.63 -13.47
CA GLY A 557 -8.90 -12.34 -13.20
C GLY A 557 -7.99 -11.30 -12.56
N VAL A 558 -7.21 -11.70 -11.54
CA VAL A 558 -6.18 -10.84 -10.93
C VAL A 558 -5.11 -10.48 -11.97
N CYS A 559 -4.59 -11.46 -12.72
CA CYS A 559 -3.61 -11.20 -13.78
C CYS A 559 -4.15 -10.31 -14.91
N TYR A 560 -5.46 -10.35 -15.21
CA TYR A 560 -6.09 -9.45 -16.19
C TYR A 560 -6.13 -8.02 -15.67
N GLU A 561 -6.47 -7.79 -14.40
CA GLU A 561 -6.43 -6.43 -13.82
C GLU A 561 -5.01 -5.89 -13.69
N LEU A 562 -4.01 -6.71 -13.30
CA LEU A 562 -2.60 -6.31 -13.37
C LEU A 562 -2.21 -5.92 -14.80
N ARG A 563 -2.63 -6.70 -15.80
CA ARG A 563 -2.39 -6.39 -17.23
C ARG A 563 -3.14 -5.14 -17.72
N ARG A 564 -4.21 -4.70 -17.06
CA ARG A 564 -4.88 -3.42 -17.36
C ARG A 564 -4.18 -2.23 -16.70
N LEU A 565 -3.43 -2.48 -15.63
CA LEU A 565 -2.63 -1.48 -14.92
C LEU A 565 -1.26 -1.21 -15.57
N LEU A 566 -0.70 -2.22 -16.25
CA LEU A 566 0.56 -2.17 -17.02
C LEU A 566 0.38 -1.59 -18.43
#